data_AF-A0A926PQJ9-F1
#
_entry.id   AF-A0A926PQJ9-F1
#
_cell.length_a   1.000
_cell.length_b   1.000
_cell.length_c   1.000
_cell.angle_alpha   90.00
_cell.angle_beta   90.00
_cell.angle_gamma   90.00
#
_symmetry.space_group_name_H-M   'P 1'
#
loop_
_entity.id
_entity.type
_entity.pdbx_description
1 polymer ?
#
loop_
_entity_poly.entity_id
_entity_poly.type
_entity_poly.pdbx_seq_one_letter_code
_entity_poly.pdbx_strand_id
1 'polypeptide(L)'
;MEYQAEAIEILQQAITILERTESLLNRIESEYLQSANQEWINKHAAARIVNKHWQTLWQWTKDDSRGLIEGIHWQNDGREIVHHAELLKDWYRNRHDPNTHLLVVEQFQKARQPKRKRAS
;
A
#
# COMPACT_ATOMS: atom_id res chain seq x y z
N MET A 1 34.28 -30.80 -16.75
CA MET A 1 34.47 -29.33 -16.64
C MET A 1 33.37 -28.57 -17.39
N GLU A 2 33.00 -28.96 -18.61
CA GLU A 2 31.87 -28.35 -19.35
C GLU A 2 30.55 -28.30 -18.57
N TYR A 3 30.16 -29.39 -17.90
CA TYR A 3 28.92 -29.46 -17.11
C TYR A 3 28.85 -28.44 -15.95
N GLN A 4 30.00 -28.05 -15.38
CA GLN A 4 30.03 -27.02 -14.33
C GLN A 4 29.89 -25.62 -14.91
N ALA A 5 30.44 -25.36 -16.10
CA ALA A 5 30.33 -24.07 -16.77
C ALA A 5 28.88 -23.80 -17.21
N GLU A 6 28.22 -24.81 -17.77
CA GLU A 6 26.82 -24.71 -18.22
C GLU A 6 25.86 -24.49 -17.04
N ALA A 7 26.08 -25.17 -15.91
CA ALA A 7 25.29 -24.97 -14.69
C ALA A 7 25.47 -23.55 -14.10
N ILE A 8 26.68 -23.00 -14.14
CA ILE A 8 26.96 -21.62 -13.68
C ILE A 8 26.23 -20.60 -14.56
N GLU A 9 26.24 -20.81 -15.88
CA GLU A 9 25.59 -19.90 -16.83
C GLU A 9 24.06 -19.89 -16.66
N ILE A 10 23.45 -21.05 -16.43
CA ILE A 10 22.02 -21.17 -16.10
C ILE A 10 21.69 -20.42 -14.80
N LEU A 11 22.51 -20.57 -13.76
CA LEU A 11 22.29 -19.88 -12.49
C LEU A 11 22.41 -18.35 -12.62
N GLN A 12 23.37 -17.87 -13.42
CA GLN A 12 23.52 -16.43 -13.69
C GLN A 12 22.30 -15.87 -14.45
N GLN A 13 21.78 -16.62 -15.43
CA GLN A 13 20.55 -16.24 -16.11
C GLN A 13 19.35 -16.20 -15.17
N ALA A 14 19.21 -17.19 -14.29
CA ALA A 14 18.13 -17.23 -13.29
C ALA A 14 18.19 -16.03 -12.33
N ILE A 15 19.37 -15.68 -11.83
CA ILE A 15 19.57 -14.49 -10.98
C ILE A 15 19.15 -13.21 -11.72
N THR A 16 19.60 -13.06 -12.97
CA THR A 16 19.27 -11.89 -13.79
C THR A 16 17.75 -11.76 -14.02
N ILE A 17 17.06 -12.88 -14.23
CA ILE A 17 15.60 -12.90 -14.35
C ILE A 17 14.95 -12.44 -13.04
N LEU A 18 15.41 -12.96 -11.90
CA LEU A 18 14.88 -12.60 -10.59
C LEU A 18 15.04 -11.10 -10.29
N GLU A 19 16.24 -10.56 -10.48
CA GLU A 19 16.52 -9.12 -10.30
C GLU A 19 15.64 -8.24 -11.19
N ARG A 20 15.40 -8.69 -12.43
CA ARG A 20 14.53 -7.97 -13.38
C ARG A 20 13.06 -8.04 -12.96
N THR A 21 12.61 -9.18 -12.44
CA THR A 21 11.24 -9.32 -11.92
C THR A 21 11.02 -8.47 -10.67
N GLU A 22 11.98 -8.43 -9.75
CA GLU A 22 11.93 -7.56 -8.57
C GLU A 22 11.86 -6.08 -8.96
N SER A 23 12.67 -5.66 -9.93
CA SER A 23 12.64 -4.30 -10.46
C SER A 23 11.28 -3.94 -11.10
N LEU A 24 10.66 -4.89 -11.80
CA LEU A 24 9.32 -4.70 -12.38
C LEU A 24 8.24 -4.59 -11.31
N LEU A 25 8.30 -5.43 -10.26
CA LEU A 25 7.37 -5.36 -9.13
C LEU A 25 7.47 -4.01 -8.42
N ASN A 26 8.69 -3.56 -8.10
CA ASN A 26 8.92 -2.26 -7.47
C ASN A 26 8.40 -1.09 -8.33
N ARG A 27 8.55 -1.19 -9.65
CA ARG A 27 8.01 -0.19 -10.58
C ARG A 27 6.49 -0.18 -10.58
N ILE A 28 5.84 -1.34 -10.68
CA ILE A 28 4.38 -1.46 -10.64
C ILE A 28 3.83 -0.94 -9.31
N GLU A 29 4.47 -1.26 -8.20
CA GLU A 29 4.09 -0.78 -6.87
C GLU A 29 4.22 0.75 -6.78
N SER A 30 5.32 1.33 -7.25
CA SER A 30 5.50 2.78 -7.31
C SER A 30 4.47 3.46 -8.23
N GLU A 31 4.17 2.86 -9.39
CA GLU A 31 3.16 3.38 -10.32
C GLU A 31 1.76 3.28 -9.71
N TYR A 32 1.43 2.20 -9.01
CA TYR A 32 0.17 2.03 -8.27
C TYR A 32 0.01 3.08 -7.16
N LEU A 33 1.08 3.34 -6.40
CA LEU A 33 1.09 4.34 -5.33
C LEU A 33 1.03 5.78 -5.88
N GLN A 34 1.58 6.03 -7.06
CA GLN A 34 1.50 7.34 -7.73
C GLN A 34 0.18 7.54 -8.49
N SER A 35 -0.40 6.48 -9.05
CA SER A 35 -1.69 6.49 -9.76
C SER A 35 -2.88 6.32 -8.83
N ALA A 36 -2.66 6.08 -7.54
CA ALA A 36 -3.64 6.26 -6.49
C ALA A 36 -4.01 7.76 -6.46
N ASN A 37 -4.83 8.17 -7.42
CA ASN A 37 -5.74 9.29 -7.26
C ASN A 37 -6.34 9.11 -5.87
N GLN A 38 -6.03 10.05 -4.97
CA GLN A 38 -6.43 10.07 -3.57
C GLN A 38 -7.95 10.19 -3.48
N GLU A 39 -8.66 9.13 -3.84
CA GLU A 39 -10.11 9.12 -3.77
C GLU A 39 -10.47 8.81 -2.32
N TRP A 40 -10.52 9.89 -1.55
CA TRP A 40 -11.21 9.91 -0.29
C TRP A 40 -12.68 9.64 -0.56
N ILE A 41 -13.13 8.46 -0.17
CA ILE A 41 -14.48 7.98 -0.42
C ILE A 41 -15.33 8.09 0.85
N ASN A 42 -16.64 8.29 0.68
CA ASN A 42 -17.57 8.34 1.81
C ASN A 42 -17.71 6.97 2.51
N LYS A 43 -18.29 7.00 3.71
CA LYS A 43 -18.51 5.82 4.57
C LYS A 43 -19.26 4.65 3.91
N HIS A 44 -20.15 4.93 2.95
CA HIS A 44 -20.93 3.88 2.27
C HIS A 44 -20.11 3.15 1.21
N ALA A 45 -19.29 3.87 0.45
CA ALA A 45 -18.34 3.27 -0.47
C ALA A 45 -17.26 2.48 0.28
N ALA A 46 -16.72 3.05 1.36
CA ALA A 46 -15.73 2.42 2.22
C ALA A 46 -16.23 1.08 2.82
N ALA A 47 -17.48 1.06 3.29
CA ALA A 47 -18.15 -0.14 3.79
C ALA A 47 -18.19 -1.29 2.77
N ARG A 48 -18.38 -0.97 1.47
CA ARG A 48 -18.38 -1.98 0.39
C ARG A 48 -17.00 -2.61 0.19
N ILE A 49 -15.93 -1.83 0.28
CA ILE A 49 -14.55 -2.33 0.12
C ILE A 49 -14.23 -3.41 1.15
N VAL A 50 -14.61 -3.17 2.41
CA VAL A 50 -14.30 -4.09 3.53
C VAL A 50 -15.40 -5.16 3.74
N ASN A 51 -16.45 -5.15 2.92
CA ASN A 51 -17.63 -6.00 3.08
C ASN A 51 -18.15 -6.04 4.53
N LYS A 52 -18.37 -4.84 5.10
CA LYS A 52 -18.91 -4.64 6.45
C LYS A 52 -19.91 -3.50 6.45
N HIS A 53 -20.71 -3.41 7.50
CA HIS A 53 -21.59 -2.26 7.69
C HIS A 53 -20.78 -1.01 8.04
N TRP A 54 -21.24 0.16 7.60
CA TRP A 54 -20.52 1.43 7.83
C TRP A 54 -20.35 1.76 9.32
N GLN A 55 -21.29 1.35 10.18
CA GLN A 55 -21.17 1.52 11.64
C GLN A 55 -20.03 0.67 12.22
N THR A 56 -19.79 -0.53 11.69
CA THR A 56 -18.67 -1.37 12.10
C THR A 56 -17.35 -0.70 11.74
N LEU A 57 -17.27 -0.12 10.55
CA LEU A 57 -16.08 0.63 10.12
C LEU A 57 -15.84 1.85 11.03
N TRP A 58 -16.89 2.59 11.39
CA TRP A 58 -16.81 3.70 12.35
C TRP A 58 -16.42 3.27 13.77
N GLN A 59 -16.80 2.07 14.22
CA GLN A 59 -16.31 1.54 15.49
C GLN A 59 -14.81 1.22 15.40
N TRP A 60 -14.34 0.69 14.27
CA TRP A 60 -12.93 0.38 14.09
C TRP A 60 -12.05 1.63 14.02
N THR A 61 -12.54 2.76 13.52
CA THR A 61 -11.78 4.02 13.56
C THR A 61 -11.60 4.57 14.98
N LYS A 62 -12.33 4.05 15.97
CA LYS A 62 -12.23 4.43 17.39
C LYS A 62 -11.42 3.44 18.23
N ASP A 63 -11.07 2.31 17.65
CA ASP A 63 -10.40 1.21 18.33
C ASP A 63 -8.96 1.16 17.85
N ASP A 64 -8.05 1.78 18.62
CA ASP A 64 -6.62 1.87 18.28
C ASP A 64 -5.98 0.49 18.07
N SER A 65 -6.55 -0.58 18.68
CA SER A 65 -6.07 -1.95 18.49
C SER A 65 -6.28 -2.47 17.05
N ARG A 66 -7.11 -1.80 16.25
CA ARG A 66 -7.40 -2.17 14.85
C ARG A 66 -6.38 -1.63 13.86
N GLY A 67 -5.57 -0.64 14.23
CA GLY A 67 -4.57 -0.04 13.33
C GLY A 67 -5.14 0.87 12.23
N LEU A 68 -6.38 1.36 12.38
CA LEU A 68 -7.00 2.34 11.47
C LEU A 68 -6.59 3.77 11.84
N ILE A 69 -5.45 4.20 11.29
CA ILE A 69 -4.82 5.48 11.61
C ILE A 69 -5.51 6.66 10.91
N GLU A 70 -5.83 7.73 11.66
CA GLU A 70 -6.35 9.01 11.15
C GLU A 70 -5.32 9.74 10.27
N GLY A 71 -5.76 10.41 9.20
CA GLY A 71 -4.92 11.09 8.21
C GLY A 71 -4.24 10.14 7.21
N ILE A 72 -4.36 8.83 7.43
CA ILE A 72 -3.84 7.76 6.57
C ILE A 72 -5.02 6.98 5.97
N HIS A 73 -5.79 6.28 6.81
CA HIS A 73 -6.90 5.43 6.36
C HIS A 73 -8.22 6.18 6.31
N TRP A 74 -8.42 7.10 7.24
CA TRP A 74 -9.63 7.89 7.38
C TRP A 74 -9.27 9.29 7.82
N GLN A 75 -10.13 10.27 7.51
CA GLN A 75 -10.01 11.62 8.05
C GLN A 75 -11.40 12.24 8.13
N ASN A 76 -11.53 13.30 8.93
CA ASN A 76 -12.70 14.16 8.90
C ASN A 76 -12.47 15.29 7.89
N ASP A 77 -13.31 15.40 6.87
CA ASP A 77 -13.22 16.47 5.86
C ASP A 77 -13.91 17.78 6.29
N GLY A 78 -14.38 17.84 7.54
CA GLY A 78 -15.14 18.94 8.11
C GLY A 78 -16.66 18.73 8.07
N ARG A 79 -17.15 17.73 7.32
CA ARG A 79 -18.58 17.37 7.26
C ARG A 79 -18.81 15.91 7.60
N GLU A 80 -17.98 15.02 7.08
CA GLU A 80 -18.10 13.59 7.28
C GLU A 80 -16.75 12.88 7.39
N ILE A 81 -16.81 11.63 7.86
CA ILE A 81 -15.65 10.75 7.87
C ILE A 81 -15.52 10.13 6.47
N VAL A 82 -14.41 10.44 5.82
CA VAL A 82 -13.99 9.88 4.54
C VAL A 82 -12.83 8.90 4.73
N HIS A 83 -12.70 7.96 3.81
CA HIS A 83 -11.69 6.90 3.88
C HIS A 83 -10.83 6.90 2.62
N HIS A 84 -9.55 6.60 2.76
CA HIS A 84 -8.68 6.40 1.63
C HIS A 84 -8.92 5.01 1.05
N ALA A 85 -9.52 4.93 -0.14
CA ALA A 85 -10.01 3.66 -0.71
C ALA A 85 -8.96 2.55 -0.72
N GLU A 86 -7.77 2.85 -1.25
CA GLU A 86 -6.70 1.85 -1.42
C GLU A 86 -6.04 1.42 -0.11
N LEU A 87 -5.73 2.37 0.79
CA LEU A 87 -5.17 2.05 2.09
C LEU A 87 -6.17 1.29 2.97
N LEU A 88 -7.46 1.61 2.87
CA LEU A 88 -8.50 0.84 3.57
C LEU A 88 -8.59 -0.60 3.05
N LYS A 89 -8.46 -0.79 1.73
CA LYS A 89 -8.45 -2.10 1.09
C LYS A 89 -7.21 -2.92 1.48
N ASP A 90 -6.04 -2.29 1.47
CA ASP A 90 -4.78 -2.86 1.93
C ASP A 90 -4.87 -3.29 3.40
N TRP A 91 -5.24 -2.35 4.27
CA TRP A 91 -5.46 -2.59 5.69
C TRP A 91 -6.37 -3.81 5.91
N TYR A 92 -7.51 -3.88 5.21
CA TYR A 92 -8.44 -4.97 5.40
C TYR A 92 -7.89 -6.34 4.97
N ARG A 93 -7.09 -6.38 3.89
CA ARG A 93 -6.41 -7.59 3.41
C ARG A 93 -5.31 -8.04 4.36
N ASN A 94 -4.54 -7.09 4.88
CA ASN A 94 -3.32 -7.32 5.65
C ASN A 94 -3.53 -7.15 7.16
N ARG A 95 -4.76 -7.00 7.66
CA ARG A 95 -5.06 -6.78 9.09
C ARG A 95 -4.57 -7.90 10.03
N HIS A 96 -4.27 -9.08 9.50
CA HIS A 96 -3.71 -10.21 10.25
C HIS A 96 -2.18 -10.28 10.16
N ASP A 97 -1.56 -9.45 9.33
CA ASP A 97 -0.13 -9.26 9.18
C ASP A 97 0.22 -7.76 9.27
N PRO A 98 0.38 -7.24 10.50
CA PRO A 98 0.62 -5.82 10.73
C PRO A 98 1.92 -5.31 10.07
N ASN A 99 2.92 -6.18 9.87
CA ASN A 99 4.20 -5.78 9.32
C ASN A 99 4.07 -5.41 7.84
N THR A 100 3.37 -6.24 7.06
CA THR A 100 3.08 -5.96 5.65
C THR A 100 2.29 -4.66 5.49
N HIS A 101 1.30 -4.45 6.37
CA HIS A 101 0.52 -3.21 6.35
C HIS A 101 1.36 -1.96 6.67
N LEU A 102 2.24 -2.03 7.68
CA LEU A 102 3.10 -0.90 8.06
C LEU A 102 4.06 -0.48 6.94
N LEU A 103 4.55 -1.42 6.13
CA LEU A 103 5.39 -1.11 4.97
C LEU A 103 4.63 -0.26 3.93
N VAL A 104 3.38 -0.63 3.62
CA VAL A 104 2.53 0.13 2.69
C VAL A 104 2.25 1.54 3.23
N VAL A 105 2.00 1.67 4.53
CA VAL A 105 1.81 2.98 5.19
C VAL A 105 3.07 3.85 5.08
N GLU A 106 4.26 3.28 5.34
CA GLU A 106 5.53 4.00 5.26
C GLU A 106 5.81 4.48 3.83
N GLN A 107 5.60 3.61 2.83
CA GLN A 107 5.73 3.95 1.42
C GLN A 107 4.76 5.07 1.01
N PHE A 108 3.50 4.99 1.45
CA PHE A 108 2.49 6.02 1.19
C PHE A 108 2.91 7.38 1.78
N GLN A 109 3.42 7.39 3.01
CA GLN A 109 3.92 8.61 3.65
C GLN A 109 5.14 9.19 2.93
N LYS A 110 6.09 8.35 2.49
CA LYS A 110 7.24 8.77 1.67
C LYS A 110 6.79 9.38 0.35
N ALA A 111 5.80 8.79 -0.32
CA ALA A 111 5.24 9.29 -1.57
C ALA A 111 4.51 10.64 -1.40
N ARG A 112 3.88 10.87 -0.24
CA ARG A 112 3.23 12.16 0.09
C ARG A 112 4.19 13.28 0.46
N GLN A 113 5.46 12.99 0.76
CA GLN A 113 6.39 14.06 1.10
C GLN A 113 6.61 14.95 -0.13
N PRO A 114 6.35 16.27 -0.03
CA PRO A 114 6.56 17.17 -1.15
C PRO A 114 8.03 17.08 -1.56
N LYS A 115 8.29 16.73 -2.83
CA LYS A 115 9.63 16.81 -3.41
C LYS A 115 10.14 18.22 -3.15
N ARG A 116 11.11 18.36 -2.24
CA ARG A 116 11.74 19.66 -1.96
C ARG A 116 12.14 20.26 -3.30
N LYS A 117 11.49 21.36 -3.70
CA LYS A 117 11.92 22.13 -4.87
C LYS A 117 13.39 22.47 -4.60
N ARG A 118 14.29 21.97 -5.45
CA ARG A 118 15.69 22.41 -5.42
C ARG A 118 15.64 23.93 -5.58
N ALA A 119 16.01 24.65 -4.53
CA ALA A 119 16.15 26.09 -4.59
C ALA A 119 17.19 26.37 -5.67
N SER A 120 16.77 27.06 -6.72
CA SER A 120 17.66 27.57 -7.77
C SER A 120 18.14 28.96 -7.40
#